data_AF-A0A7K5FAI5-F1
#
_entry.id   AF-A0A7K5FAI5-F1
#
_cell.length_a   1.000
_cell.length_b   1.000
_cell.length_c   1.000
_cell.angle_alpha   90.00
_cell.angle_beta   90.00
_cell.angle_gamma   90.00
#
_symmetry.space_group_name_H-M   'P 1'
#
loop_
_entity.id
_entity.type
_entity.pdbx_description
1 polymer ?
#
loop_
_entity_poly.entity_id
_entity_poly.type
_entity_poly.pdbx_seq_one_letter_code
_entity_poly.pdbx_strand_id
1 'polypeptide(L)'
;MKDSVTEEHLYLGFSHQYRDSIFPLHTSISLFLLSYCDCKLFKIFLVPTGEGVDDQIVTKNLGDLEVHLISRSELPVVVQSCCLPAVVVEDGKFCRAGLSVVLRHVIQKTYEADPSKKDVLELLGFKQTCLKACAEVSQWTRLCEITIPLAVEEFLTASPDHCQTIPPAILQLERKLGEPVRVHNDDKIRRQKLQQQKAAVPLLAKAVAEEGRTIEMHEHPIPSLELSIAFSKLLVQEASDAVNREAPHIRRTKTSDLPLLDHVFAEGVYFTVADIVLLPCIHQFLVSCKTQGKNLLNLPLISSWYQRVQEVPGVKKAAAKCNMEFLQLPEVTSASGEQLKDFSSVPDELEEDNEDSHFIGGPRPTMTKLMENGVEAKFAPHPCPTWTLDWTHLPAAVSPGEGK
;
A
#
# COMPACT_ATOMS: atom_id res chain seq x y z
N MET A 1 -35.03 -12.82 -10.95
CA MET A 1 -34.03 -13.90 -11.13
C MET A 1 -33.00 -13.71 -10.03
N LYS A 2 -32.74 -14.73 -9.20
CA LYS A 2 -31.60 -14.69 -8.28
C LYS A 2 -30.37 -14.80 -9.16
N ASP A 3 -29.60 -13.74 -9.29
CA ASP A 3 -28.27 -13.83 -9.87
C ASP A 3 -27.49 -14.82 -8.99
N SER A 4 -27.20 -16.00 -9.53
CA SER A 4 -26.29 -16.93 -8.89
C SER A 4 -24.95 -16.21 -8.77
N VAL A 5 -24.50 -15.94 -7.56
CA VAL A 5 -23.14 -15.45 -7.31
C VAL A 5 -22.21 -16.49 -7.94
N THR A 6 -21.56 -16.11 -9.04
CA THR A 6 -20.56 -16.95 -9.71
C THR A 6 -19.44 -17.21 -8.72
N GLU A 7 -19.19 -18.48 -8.40
CA GLU A 7 -18.08 -18.86 -7.52
C GLU A 7 -16.76 -18.43 -8.17
N GLU A 8 -15.87 -17.83 -7.39
CA GLU A 8 -14.55 -17.43 -7.85
C GLU A 8 -13.47 -18.15 -7.05
N HIS A 9 -12.44 -18.63 -7.75
CA HIS A 9 -11.36 -19.41 -7.18
C HIS A 9 -10.11 -18.53 -7.02
N LEU A 10 -9.61 -18.42 -5.80
CA LEU A 10 -8.37 -17.73 -5.48
C LEU A 10 -7.24 -18.74 -5.29
N TYR A 11 -6.20 -18.64 -6.12
CA TYR A 11 -5.01 -19.47 -6.07
C TYR A 11 -3.86 -18.70 -5.45
N LEU A 12 -3.24 -19.27 -4.42
CA LEU A 12 -2.16 -18.68 -3.63
C LEU A 12 -0.96 -19.63 -3.56
N GLY A 13 0.25 -19.08 -3.51
CA GLY A 13 1.47 -19.88 -3.37
C GLY A 13 1.65 -20.42 -1.95
N PHE A 14 2.27 -21.58 -1.82
CA PHE A 14 2.56 -22.22 -0.55
C PHE A 14 3.96 -22.82 -0.54
N SER A 15 4.73 -22.57 0.52
CA SER A 15 6.08 -23.11 0.69
C SER A 15 6.21 -23.78 2.05
N HIS A 16 6.73 -25.01 2.07
CA HIS A 16 7.03 -25.77 3.29
C HIS A 16 8.36 -25.38 3.95
N GLN A 17 9.16 -24.50 3.33
CA GLN A 17 10.47 -24.10 3.86
C GLN A 17 10.38 -23.43 5.24
N TYR A 18 9.21 -22.87 5.56
CA TYR A 18 8.94 -22.28 6.85
C TYR A 18 8.22 -23.27 7.76
N ARG A 19 9.01 -24.02 8.54
CA ARG A 19 8.55 -25.10 9.43
C ARG A 19 7.52 -24.68 10.50
N ASP A 20 7.17 -23.40 10.58
CA ASP A 20 6.27 -22.80 11.57
C ASP A 20 5.07 -22.02 10.97
N SER A 21 4.55 -22.41 9.80
CA SER A 21 3.34 -21.80 9.18
C SER A 21 3.52 -20.41 8.57
N ILE A 22 4.74 -20.03 8.15
CA ILE A 22 4.95 -18.78 7.41
C ILE A 22 4.67 -19.04 5.94
N PHE A 23 3.67 -18.35 5.39
CA PHE A 23 3.38 -18.39 3.95
C PHE A 23 4.31 -17.44 3.18
N PRO A 24 4.50 -17.66 1.86
CA PRO A 24 5.02 -16.60 0.99
C PRO A 24 4.28 -15.28 1.25
N LEU A 25 4.97 -14.16 1.19
CA LEU A 25 4.43 -12.86 1.61
C LEU A 25 3.23 -12.45 0.77
N HIS A 26 3.22 -12.70 -0.54
CA HIS A 26 2.03 -12.46 -1.38
C HIS A 26 0.80 -13.24 -0.90
N THR A 27 0.99 -14.47 -0.42
CA THR A 27 -0.07 -15.30 0.18
C THR A 27 -0.49 -14.76 1.54
N SER A 28 0.47 -14.41 2.41
CA SER A 28 0.21 -13.81 3.72
C SER A 28 -0.61 -12.51 3.59
N ILE A 29 -0.26 -11.65 2.64
CA ILE A 29 -0.98 -10.40 2.35
C ILE A 29 -2.41 -10.68 1.88
N SER A 30 -2.58 -11.63 0.95
CA SER A 30 -3.90 -11.98 0.41
C SER A 30 -4.83 -12.51 1.50
N LEU A 31 -4.31 -13.39 2.37
CA LEU A 31 -5.05 -13.96 3.48
C LEU A 31 -5.36 -12.89 4.56
N PHE A 32 -4.40 -12.00 4.83
CA PHE A 32 -4.61 -10.89 5.76
C PHE A 32 -5.73 -9.95 5.30
N LEU A 33 -5.77 -9.60 4.01
CA LEU A 33 -6.86 -8.79 3.45
C LEU A 33 -8.20 -9.51 3.54
N LEU A 34 -8.26 -10.80 3.19
CA LEU A 34 -9.50 -11.59 3.32
C LEU A 34 -10.02 -11.58 4.77
N SER A 35 -9.12 -11.74 5.75
CA SER A 35 -9.45 -11.67 7.17
C SER A 35 -9.87 -10.26 7.62
N TYR A 36 -9.22 -9.20 7.10
CA TYR A 36 -9.59 -7.80 7.35
C TYR A 36 -11.00 -7.50 6.85
N CYS A 37 -11.29 -7.90 5.61
CA CYS A 37 -12.58 -7.69 4.95
C CYS A 37 -13.69 -8.60 5.48
N ASP A 38 -13.34 -9.63 6.25
CA ASP A 38 -14.24 -10.73 6.63
C ASP A 38 -14.91 -11.34 5.37
N CYS A 39 -14.09 -11.57 4.34
CA CYS A 39 -14.53 -11.98 3.01
C CYS A 39 -14.44 -13.50 2.84
N LYS A 40 -15.57 -14.13 2.52
CA LYS A 40 -15.71 -15.59 2.30
C LYS A 40 -16.27 -15.92 0.92
N LEU A 41 -16.18 -14.98 -0.02
CA LEU A 41 -16.75 -15.09 -1.37
C LEU A 41 -15.90 -15.96 -2.30
N PHE A 42 -14.64 -16.21 -1.94
CA PHE A 42 -13.68 -16.92 -2.78
C PHE A 42 -13.43 -18.31 -2.20
N LYS A 43 -13.37 -19.31 -3.07
CA LYS A 43 -12.82 -20.63 -2.73
C LYS A 43 -11.31 -20.56 -2.85
N ILE A 44 -10.60 -20.89 -1.78
CA ILE A 44 -9.16 -20.64 -1.66
C ILE A 44 -8.38 -21.93 -1.90
N PHE A 45 -7.42 -21.87 -2.80
CA PHE A 45 -6.51 -22.96 -3.15
C PHE A 45 -5.06 -22.56 -2.87
N LEU A 46 -4.37 -23.36 -2.07
CA LEU A 46 -2.94 -23.27 -1.83
C LEU A 46 -2.20 -24.18 -2.80
N VAL A 47 -1.15 -23.66 -3.42
CA VAL A 47 -0.36 -24.36 -4.44
C VAL A 47 1.10 -24.42 -4.02
N PRO A 48 1.69 -25.61 -3.84
CA PRO A 48 3.11 -25.76 -3.52
C PRO A 48 4.02 -25.12 -4.57
N THR A 49 5.01 -24.34 -4.14
CA THR A 49 5.98 -23.66 -5.02
C THR A 49 7.31 -24.41 -5.21
N GLY A 50 7.55 -25.51 -4.48
CA GLY A 50 8.77 -26.32 -4.55
C GLY A 50 8.57 -27.73 -5.13
N GLU A 51 9.62 -28.31 -5.73
CA GLU A 51 9.62 -29.68 -6.24
C GLU A 51 9.83 -30.69 -5.09
N GLY A 52 8.93 -31.66 -4.95
CA GLY A 52 9.14 -32.83 -4.08
C GLY A 52 8.22 -32.99 -2.88
N VAL A 53 6.99 -32.47 -2.90
CA VAL A 53 6.02 -32.73 -1.82
C VAL A 53 4.90 -33.61 -2.35
N ASP A 54 5.03 -34.90 -2.03
CA ASP A 54 4.06 -35.96 -2.26
C ASP A 54 2.86 -35.77 -1.33
N ASP A 55 1.72 -35.42 -1.93
CA ASP A 55 0.36 -35.85 -1.64
C ASP A 55 -0.02 -36.19 -0.19
N GLN A 56 -0.35 -35.16 0.59
CA GLN A 56 -1.53 -35.24 1.46
C GLN A 56 -2.33 -33.94 1.35
N ILE A 57 -3.53 -34.06 0.78
CA ILE A 57 -4.56 -33.00 0.79
C ILE A 57 -4.96 -32.78 2.25
N VAL A 58 -4.29 -31.85 2.92
CA VAL A 58 -4.70 -31.42 4.25
C VAL A 58 -5.50 -30.14 4.07
N THR A 59 -6.83 -30.23 4.21
CA THR A 59 -7.64 -29.05 4.52
C THR A 59 -7.14 -28.52 5.86
N LYS A 60 -6.42 -27.40 5.82
CA LYS A 60 -6.06 -26.65 7.03
C LYS A 60 -7.07 -25.53 7.16
N ASN A 61 -7.59 -25.32 8.35
CA ASN A 61 -8.28 -24.08 8.65
C ASN A 61 -7.21 -23.04 8.99
N LEU A 62 -7.15 -21.95 8.25
CA LEU A 62 -6.33 -20.81 8.62
C LEU A 62 -7.23 -19.75 9.23
N GLY A 63 -7.34 -19.77 10.56
CA GLY A 63 -8.35 -18.99 11.27
C GLY A 63 -9.75 -19.44 10.88
N ASP A 64 -10.53 -18.54 10.29
CA ASP A 64 -11.90 -18.76 9.82
C ASP A 64 -12.04 -18.99 8.31
N LEU A 65 -10.92 -19.10 7.60
CA LEU A 65 -10.87 -19.36 6.16
C LEU A 65 -10.65 -20.86 5.89
N GLU A 66 -11.51 -21.43 5.04
CA GLU A 66 -11.34 -22.77 4.49
C GLU A 66 -10.39 -22.69 3.30
N VAL A 67 -9.28 -23.44 3.37
CA VAL A 67 -8.30 -23.52 2.28
C VAL A 67 -8.09 -24.97 1.83
N HIS A 68 -7.97 -25.15 0.52
CA HIS A 68 -7.71 -26.45 -0.11
C HIS A 68 -6.29 -26.49 -0.65
N LEU A 69 -5.53 -27.55 -0.36
CA LEU A 69 -4.23 -27.76 -0.98
C LEU A 69 -4.40 -28.51 -2.30
N ILE A 70 -3.83 -27.99 -3.38
CA ILE A 70 -3.83 -28.63 -4.71
C ILE A 70 -2.41 -28.66 -5.28
N SER A 71 -2.13 -29.64 -6.13
CA SER A 71 -0.88 -29.70 -6.87
C SER A 71 -0.83 -28.65 -7.99
N ARG A 72 0.38 -28.32 -8.45
CA ARG A 72 0.55 -27.43 -9.61
C ARG A 72 -0.09 -27.96 -10.89
N SER A 73 -0.22 -29.29 -11.02
CA SER A 73 -0.83 -29.94 -12.17
C SER A 73 -2.35 -29.77 -12.24
N GLU A 74 -2.99 -29.52 -11.10
CA GLU A 74 -4.43 -29.31 -10.98
C GLU A 74 -4.84 -27.84 -11.22
N LEU A 75 -3.86 -26.94 -11.39
CA LEU A 75 -4.14 -25.55 -11.71
C LEU A 75 -4.81 -25.42 -13.08
N PRO A 76 -5.80 -24.52 -13.23
CA PRO A 76 -6.28 -24.14 -14.56
C PRO A 76 -5.12 -23.63 -15.43
N VAL A 77 -5.12 -23.98 -16.72
CA VAL A 77 -4.03 -23.66 -17.67
C VAL A 77 -3.69 -22.16 -17.67
N VAL A 78 -4.70 -21.30 -17.57
CA VAL A 78 -4.51 -19.84 -17.50
C VAL A 78 -3.72 -19.43 -16.25
N VAL A 79 -3.96 -20.07 -15.10
CA VAL A 79 -3.27 -19.79 -13.84
C VAL A 79 -1.83 -20.31 -13.87
N GLN A 80 -1.58 -21.43 -14.54
CA GLN A 80 -0.21 -21.97 -14.70
C GLN A 80 0.73 -20.99 -15.41
N SER A 81 0.17 -20.08 -16.22
CA SER A 81 0.90 -19.05 -16.96
C SER A 81 1.03 -17.72 -16.19
N CYS A 82 0.54 -17.66 -14.95
CA CYS A 82 0.54 -16.47 -14.12
C CYS A 82 1.40 -16.67 -12.86
N CYS A 83 1.94 -15.56 -12.34
CA CYS A 83 2.41 -15.53 -10.96
C CYS A 83 1.21 -15.52 -10.02
N LEU A 84 1.30 -16.26 -8.91
CA LEU A 84 0.30 -16.21 -7.84
C LEU A 84 0.53 -14.94 -6.98
N PRO A 85 -0.52 -14.29 -6.47
CA PRO A 85 -1.91 -14.75 -6.43
C PRO A 85 -2.64 -14.56 -7.76
N ALA A 86 -3.63 -15.42 -8.00
CA ALA A 86 -4.50 -15.32 -9.16
C ALA A 86 -5.95 -15.70 -8.81
N VAL A 87 -6.91 -14.99 -9.38
CA VAL A 87 -8.35 -15.27 -9.26
C VAL A 87 -8.89 -15.68 -10.62
N VAL A 88 -9.65 -16.76 -10.67
CA VAL A 88 -10.34 -17.23 -11.86
C VAL A 88 -11.82 -17.39 -11.58
N VAL A 89 -12.64 -16.88 -12.49
CA VAL A 89 -14.10 -17.13 -12.48
C VAL A 89 -14.34 -18.59 -12.86
N GLU A 90 -15.33 -19.26 -12.25
CA GLU A 90 -15.63 -20.68 -12.47
C GLU A 90 -15.64 -21.13 -13.96
N ASP A 91 -16.08 -20.26 -14.88
CA ASP A 91 -16.13 -20.56 -16.31
C ASP A 91 -14.75 -20.63 -17.00
N GLY A 92 -13.68 -20.30 -16.27
CA GLY A 92 -12.28 -20.40 -16.71
C GLY A 92 -11.86 -19.36 -17.74
N LYS A 93 -12.74 -18.43 -18.13
CA LYS A 93 -12.47 -17.49 -19.25
C LYS A 93 -11.76 -16.22 -18.82
N PHE A 94 -11.86 -15.86 -17.55
CA PHE A 94 -11.31 -14.62 -17.02
C PHE A 94 -10.39 -14.89 -15.83
N CYS A 95 -9.13 -14.49 -15.98
CA CYS A 95 -8.12 -14.60 -14.93
C CYS A 95 -7.61 -13.21 -14.55
N ARG A 96 -7.62 -12.93 -13.25
CA ARG A 96 -6.98 -11.75 -12.64
C ARG A 96 -5.72 -12.24 -11.94
N ALA A 97 -4.56 -11.76 -12.35
CA ALA A 97 -3.29 -12.13 -11.74
C ALA A 97 -2.50 -10.88 -11.34
N GLY A 98 -1.63 -11.05 -10.35
CA GLY A 98 -0.92 -9.97 -9.69
C GLY A 98 -1.61 -9.58 -8.37
N LEU A 99 -0.80 -9.34 -7.35
CA LEU A 99 -1.28 -9.09 -6.00
C LEU A 99 -2.14 -7.83 -5.95
N SER A 100 -1.71 -6.69 -6.52
CA SER A 100 -2.53 -5.47 -6.47
C SER A 100 -3.88 -5.66 -7.16
N VAL A 101 -3.90 -6.34 -8.31
CA VAL A 101 -5.13 -6.62 -9.06
C VAL A 101 -6.07 -7.50 -8.25
N VAL A 102 -5.56 -8.59 -7.68
CA VAL A 102 -6.33 -9.54 -6.86
C VAL A 102 -6.88 -8.88 -5.60
N LEU A 103 -6.06 -8.14 -4.85
CA LEU A 103 -6.49 -7.48 -3.62
C LEU A 103 -7.59 -6.45 -3.88
N ARG A 104 -7.44 -5.65 -4.94
CA ARG A 104 -8.47 -4.68 -5.34
C ARG A 104 -9.76 -5.37 -5.74
N HIS A 105 -9.67 -6.51 -6.42
CA HIS A 105 -10.83 -7.33 -6.78
C HIS A 105 -11.54 -7.91 -5.54
N VAL A 106 -10.79 -8.41 -4.56
CA VAL A 106 -11.35 -8.85 -3.26
C VAL A 106 -12.10 -7.71 -2.57
N ILE A 107 -11.52 -6.51 -2.52
CA ILE A 107 -12.17 -5.32 -1.93
C ILE A 107 -13.47 -4.98 -2.66
N GLN A 108 -13.44 -4.95 -4.00
CA GLN A 108 -14.61 -4.66 -4.82
C GLN A 108 -15.72 -5.69 -4.62
N LYS A 109 -15.38 -7.00 -4.68
CA LYS A 109 -16.35 -8.08 -4.45
C LYS A 109 -16.94 -8.07 -3.05
N THR A 110 -16.13 -7.76 -2.04
CA THR A 110 -16.62 -7.62 -0.66
C THR A 110 -17.65 -6.51 -0.56
N TYR A 111 -17.38 -5.35 -1.16
CA TYR A 111 -18.31 -4.22 -1.16
C TYR A 111 -19.56 -4.47 -2.00
N GLU A 112 -19.43 -5.12 -3.16
CA GLU A 112 -20.56 -5.52 -4.01
C GLU A 112 -21.53 -6.47 -3.25
N ALA A 113 -20.99 -7.41 -2.47
CA ALA A 113 -21.78 -8.34 -1.68
C ALA A 113 -22.41 -7.68 -0.44
N ASP A 114 -21.75 -6.69 0.15
CA ASP A 114 -22.23 -5.94 1.32
C ASP A 114 -21.89 -4.45 1.23
N PRO A 115 -22.78 -3.63 0.62
CA PRO A 115 -22.56 -2.19 0.46
C PRO A 115 -22.49 -1.40 1.77
N SER A 116 -22.77 -2.01 2.92
CA SER A 116 -22.60 -1.38 4.24
C SER A 116 -21.13 -1.24 4.63
N LYS A 117 -20.23 -2.08 4.07
CA LYS A 117 -18.78 -2.07 4.30
C LYS A 117 -18.05 -0.98 3.50
N LYS A 118 -18.45 0.27 3.67
CA LYS A 118 -17.84 1.42 2.96
C LYS A 118 -16.37 1.59 3.30
N ASP A 119 -16.00 1.30 4.55
CA ASP A 119 -14.63 1.29 5.06
C ASP A 119 -13.71 0.35 4.26
N VAL A 120 -14.22 -0.79 3.81
CA VAL A 120 -13.48 -1.71 2.95
C VAL A 120 -13.22 -1.09 1.57
N LEU A 121 -14.22 -0.43 0.97
CA LEU A 121 -14.06 0.24 -0.32
C LEU A 121 -13.07 1.42 -0.23
N GLU A 122 -13.04 2.11 0.90
CA GLU A 122 -12.11 3.23 1.16
C GLU A 122 -10.65 2.80 1.17
N LEU A 123 -10.34 1.51 1.37
CA LEU A 123 -8.98 0.98 1.21
C LEU A 123 -8.41 1.23 -0.19
N LEU A 124 -9.26 1.35 -1.21
CA LEU A 124 -8.80 1.69 -2.56
C LEU A 124 -8.31 3.15 -2.68
N GLY A 125 -8.39 3.93 -1.61
CA GLY A 125 -7.95 5.32 -1.57
C GLY A 125 -8.87 6.26 -2.34
N PHE A 126 -8.43 7.52 -2.45
CA PHE A 126 -9.19 8.55 -3.15
C PHE A 126 -9.48 8.15 -4.60
N LYS A 127 -10.74 8.24 -5.03
CA LYS A 127 -11.19 7.79 -6.37
C LYS A 127 -10.77 6.35 -6.72
N GLN A 128 -10.56 5.52 -5.69
CA GLN A 128 -10.13 4.13 -5.83
C GLN A 128 -8.81 3.96 -6.61
N THR A 129 -7.85 4.87 -6.47
CA THR A 129 -6.58 4.84 -7.25
C THR A 129 -5.40 4.14 -6.57
N CYS A 130 -5.47 3.83 -5.27
CA CYS A 130 -4.41 3.15 -4.54
C CYS A 130 -4.04 1.82 -5.22
N LEU A 131 -2.76 1.65 -5.58
CA LEU A 131 -2.26 0.48 -6.30
C LEU A 131 -3.05 0.10 -7.57
N LYS A 132 -3.69 1.08 -8.23
CA LYS A 132 -4.46 0.84 -9.48
C LYS A 132 -3.54 0.66 -10.70
N ALA A 133 -2.44 1.40 -10.73
CA ALA A 133 -1.47 1.36 -11.82
C ALA A 133 -0.58 0.11 -11.68
N CYS A 134 -0.25 -0.53 -12.80
CA CYS A 134 0.57 -1.75 -12.82
C CYS A 134 2.02 -1.47 -12.35
N ALA A 135 2.71 -2.50 -11.87
CA ALA A 135 4.08 -2.39 -11.35
C ALA A 135 5.10 -1.94 -12.42
N GLU A 136 4.82 -2.15 -13.70
CA GLU A 136 5.66 -1.73 -14.82
C GLU A 136 5.65 -0.21 -15.01
N VAL A 137 4.59 0.47 -14.58
CA VAL A 137 4.37 1.92 -14.81
C VAL A 137 4.38 2.74 -13.52
N SER A 138 4.20 2.10 -12.37
CA SER A 138 4.15 2.76 -11.07
C SER A 138 5.24 2.22 -10.17
N GLN A 139 6.24 3.07 -9.87
CA GLN A 139 7.30 2.74 -8.93
C GLN A 139 6.75 2.38 -7.55
N TRP A 140 5.70 3.07 -7.10
CA TRP A 140 5.05 2.78 -5.82
C TRP A 140 4.37 1.41 -5.83
N THR A 141 3.63 1.08 -6.90
CA THR A 141 3.02 -0.25 -7.03
C THR A 141 4.10 -1.32 -7.07
N ARG A 142 5.17 -1.13 -7.85
CA ARG A 142 6.29 -2.07 -7.92
C ARG A 142 6.95 -2.28 -6.56
N LEU A 143 7.16 -1.20 -5.81
CA LEU A 143 7.78 -1.25 -4.48
C LEU A 143 6.94 -2.09 -3.51
N CYS A 144 5.63 -1.81 -3.43
CA CYS A 144 4.71 -2.52 -2.54
C CYS A 144 4.46 -3.96 -2.98
N GLU A 145 4.24 -4.19 -4.27
CA GLU A 145 3.76 -5.47 -4.79
C GLU A 145 4.87 -6.48 -5.04
N ILE A 146 6.07 -6.02 -5.42
CA ILE A 146 7.15 -6.89 -5.90
C ILE A 146 8.40 -6.72 -5.05
N THR A 147 8.96 -5.51 -5.01
CA THR A 147 10.30 -5.28 -4.50
C THR A 147 10.42 -5.56 -3.00
N ILE A 148 9.50 -5.06 -2.18
CA ILE A 148 9.53 -5.28 -0.72
C ILE A 148 9.26 -6.75 -0.36
N PRO A 149 8.19 -7.40 -0.85
CA PRO A 149 7.95 -8.82 -0.56
C PRO A 149 9.16 -9.69 -0.90
N LEU A 150 9.72 -9.58 -2.11
CA LEU A 150 10.87 -10.40 -2.51
C LEU A 150 12.11 -10.12 -1.64
N ALA A 151 12.45 -8.85 -1.41
CA ALA A 151 13.60 -8.48 -0.60
C ALA A 151 13.48 -8.99 0.85
N VAL A 152 12.27 -9.03 1.41
CA VAL A 152 12.03 -9.58 2.75
C VAL A 152 12.12 -11.10 2.72
N GLU A 153 11.54 -11.79 1.74
CA GLU A 153 11.66 -13.26 1.63
C GLU A 153 13.12 -13.72 1.48
N GLU A 154 13.91 -13.01 0.67
CA GLU A 154 15.36 -13.22 0.55
C GLU A 154 16.07 -12.98 1.89
N PHE A 155 15.73 -11.91 2.60
CA PHE A 155 16.30 -11.61 3.92
C PHE A 155 16.00 -12.69 4.96
N LEU A 156 14.80 -13.30 4.91
CA LEU A 156 14.37 -14.35 5.84
C LEU A 156 15.00 -15.70 5.54
N THR A 157 15.37 -15.95 4.29
CA THR A 157 15.98 -17.22 3.85
C THR A 157 17.51 -17.19 3.86
N ALA A 158 18.11 -15.99 3.84
CA ALA A 158 19.55 -15.80 3.95
C ALA A 158 20.10 -16.37 5.27
N SER A 159 21.31 -16.97 5.21
CA SER A 159 21.96 -17.46 6.43
C SER A 159 22.33 -16.27 7.35
N PRO A 160 22.38 -16.48 8.68
CA PRO A 160 22.69 -15.41 9.64
C PRO A 160 24.00 -14.67 9.34
N ASP A 161 24.98 -15.36 8.75
CA ASP A 161 26.29 -14.81 8.41
C ASP A 161 26.25 -13.81 7.24
N HIS A 162 25.33 -13.98 6.29
CA HIS A 162 25.15 -13.12 5.12
C HIS A 162 24.09 -12.03 5.34
N CYS A 163 23.29 -12.16 6.39
CA CYS A 163 22.20 -11.26 6.71
C CYS A 163 22.70 -10.20 7.70
N GLN A 164 23.53 -9.24 7.26
CA GLN A 164 24.03 -8.17 8.16
C GLN A 164 23.43 -6.79 7.89
N THR A 165 22.90 -6.54 6.69
CA THR A 165 22.39 -5.22 6.28
C THR A 165 20.88 -5.20 6.13
N ILE A 166 20.28 -4.02 6.32
CA ILE A 166 18.87 -3.78 6.04
C ILE A 166 18.66 -3.86 4.51
N PRO A 167 17.65 -4.59 4.01
CA PRO A 167 17.40 -4.65 2.58
C PRO A 167 17.16 -3.25 1.98
N PRO A 168 17.73 -2.92 0.80
CA PRO A 168 17.57 -1.60 0.18
C PRO A 168 16.10 -1.20 -0.03
N ALA A 169 15.22 -2.16 -0.31
CA ALA A 169 13.78 -1.93 -0.45
C ALA A 169 13.13 -1.38 0.84
N ILE A 170 13.60 -1.81 2.01
CA ILE A 170 13.12 -1.33 3.31
C ILE A 170 13.62 0.10 3.56
N LEU A 171 14.88 0.40 3.21
CA LEU A 171 15.42 1.76 3.27
C LEU A 171 14.69 2.71 2.31
N GLN A 172 14.30 2.21 1.14
CA GLN A 172 13.48 2.96 0.19
C GLN A 172 12.10 3.29 0.77
N LEU A 173 11.45 2.34 1.47
CA LEU A 173 10.19 2.61 2.17
C LEU A 173 10.36 3.67 3.27
N GLU A 174 11.42 3.57 4.08
CA GLU A 174 11.72 4.56 5.13
C GLU A 174 11.85 5.97 4.52
N ARG A 175 12.60 6.11 3.42
CA ARG A 175 12.72 7.38 2.69
C ARG A 175 11.37 7.88 2.17
N LYS A 176 10.55 6.99 1.60
CA LYS A 176 9.21 7.33 1.10
C LYS A 176 8.29 7.85 2.20
N LEU A 177 8.32 7.26 3.40
CA LEU A 177 7.55 7.74 4.54
C LEU A 177 8.01 9.14 5.03
N GLY A 178 9.21 9.57 4.67
CA GLY A 178 9.74 10.90 4.99
C GLY A 178 9.43 11.97 3.94
N GLU A 179 8.87 11.59 2.79
CA GLU A 179 8.49 12.53 1.74
C GLU A 179 7.22 13.31 2.12
N PRO A 180 7.07 14.57 1.67
CA PRO A 180 5.87 15.35 1.99
C PRO A 180 4.64 14.82 1.25
N VAL A 181 3.54 14.69 1.97
CA VAL A 181 2.29 14.15 1.43
C VAL A 181 1.53 15.20 0.62
N ARG A 182 0.90 14.75 -0.47
CA ARG A 182 -0.14 15.51 -1.20
C ARG A 182 -1.43 14.73 -1.21
N VAL A 183 -2.51 15.33 -0.72
CA VAL A 183 -3.86 14.75 -0.76
C VAL A 183 -4.85 15.66 -1.49
N HIS A 184 -6.01 15.14 -1.90
CA HIS A 184 -6.99 15.94 -2.67
C HIS A 184 -7.49 17.20 -1.94
N ASN A 185 -7.49 17.20 -0.61
CA ASN A 185 -7.87 18.34 0.23
C ASN A 185 -6.66 18.98 0.94
N ASP A 186 -5.48 18.86 0.36
CA ASP A 186 -4.20 19.25 0.95
C ASP A 186 -4.22 20.67 1.54
N ASP A 187 -4.64 21.67 0.75
CA ASP A 187 -4.78 23.07 1.21
C ASP A 187 -5.66 23.21 2.46
N LYS A 188 -6.78 22.48 2.52
CA LYS A 188 -7.72 22.52 3.65
C LYS A 188 -7.07 21.97 4.91
N ILE A 189 -6.40 20.83 4.81
CA ILE A 189 -5.77 20.16 5.95
C ILE A 189 -4.56 20.97 6.43
N ARG A 190 -3.74 21.50 5.51
CA ARG A 190 -2.58 22.33 5.86
C ARG A 190 -2.99 23.63 6.56
N ARG A 191 -4.11 24.24 6.16
CA ARG A 191 -4.68 25.42 6.86
C ARG A 191 -5.19 25.07 8.25
N GLN A 192 -5.80 23.90 8.44
CA GLN A 192 -6.17 23.41 9.78
C GLN A 192 -4.93 23.12 10.64
N LYS A 193 -3.86 22.55 10.06
CA LYS A 193 -2.58 22.32 10.76
C LYS A 193 -1.99 23.64 11.25
N LEU A 194 -2.00 24.66 10.40
CA LEU A 194 -1.56 26.01 10.76
C LEU A 194 -2.41 26.63 11.87
N GLN A 195 -3.72 26.41 11.89
CA GLN A 195 -4.60 26.89 12.97
C GLN A 195 -4.26 26.24 14.30
N GLN A 196 -4.07 24.92 14.33
CA GLN A 196 -3.70 24.21 15.57
C GLN A 196 -2.34 24.64 16.08
N GLN A 197 -1.34 24.78 15.20
CA GLN A 197 -0.02 25.29 15.58
C GLN A 197 -0.13 26.71 16.16
N LYS A 198 -0.91 27.60 15.55
CA LYS A 198 -1.14 28.97 16.08
C LYS A 198 -1.93 28.99 17.38
N ALA A 199 -2.81 28.02 17.63
CA ALA A 199 -3.57 27.90 18.87
C ALA A 199 -2.75 27.28 20.01
N ALA A 200 -1.78 26.41 19.69
CA ALA A 200 -0.88 25.79 20.65
C ALA A 200 0.21 26.75 21.16
N VAL A 201 0.69 27.68 20.32
CA VAL A 201 1.75 28.64 20.67
C VAL A 201 1.41 29.51 21.91
N PRO A 202 0.20 30.09 22.05
CA PRO A 202 -0.19 30.82 23.25
C PRO A 202 -0.34 29.95 24.51
N LEU A 203 -0.72 28.68 24.36
CA LEU A 203 -0.89 27.74 25.48
C LEU A 203 0.45 27.30 26.04
N LEU A 204 1.44 27.02 25.17
CA LEU A 204 2.83 26.79 25.55
C LEU A 204 3.44 28.04 26.20
N ALA A 205 3.20 29.23 25.66
CA ALA A 205 3.72 30.48 26.23
C ALA A 205 3.12 30.81 27.62
N LYS A 206 1.86 30.42 27.88
CA LYS A 206 1.22 30.56 29.21
C LYS A 206 1.72 29.50 30.21
N ALA A 207 1.87 28.25 29.79
CA ALA A 207 2.44 27.20 30.63
C ALA A 207 3.87 27.53 31.09
N VAL A 208 4.69 28.09 30.19
CA VAL A 208 6.06 28.54 30.51
C VAL A 208 6.08 29.77 31.42
N ALA A 209 5.02 30.59 31.43
CA ALA A 209 4.94 31.79 32.25
C ALA A 209 4.34 31.56 33.65
N GLU A 210 3.50 30.54 33.84
CA GLU A 210 2.78 30.30 35.10
C GLU A 210 3.51 29.33 36.05
N GLU A 211 4.46 28.49 35.59
CA GLU A 211 5.13 27.52 36.44
C GLU A 211 6.67 27.63 36.42
N GLY A 212 7.19 28.44 37.35
CA GLY A 212 8.60 28.39 37.78
C GLY A 212 8.95 27.15 38.61
N ARG A 213 8.53 25.95 38.18
CA ARG A 213 8.93 24.66 38.75
C ARG A 213 9.11 23.64 37.64
N THR A 214 10.26 22.97 37.63
CA THR A 214 10.53 21.75 36.86
C THR A 214 9.49 20.69 37.19
N ILE A 215 8.48 20.57 36.33
CA ILE A 215 7.56 19.43 36.31
C ILE A 215 8.19 18.40 35.39
N GLU A 216 8.46 17.22 35.93
CA GLU A 216 8.77 16.03 35.12
C GLU A 216 7.59 15.79 34.17
N MET A 217 7.90 15.96 32.90
CA MET A 217 6.99 15.91 31.77
C MET A 217 6.46 14.48 31.64
N HIS A 218 5.29 14.19 32.22
CA HIS A 218 4.48 13.08 31.72
C HIS A 218 3.83 13.55 30.40
N GLU A 219 4.63 13.51 29.34
CA GLU A 219 4.20 13.75 27.97
C GLU A 219 3.26 12.63 27.53
N HIS A 220 1.96 12.81 27.69
CA HIS A 220 1.03 12.22 26.74
C HIS A 220 0.97 13.17 25.54
N PRO A 221 1.55 12.81 24.37
CA PRO A 221 1.59 13.70 23.23
C PRO A 221 0.16 13.91 22.74
N ILE A 222 -0.25 15.16 22.58
CA ILE A 222 -1.49 15.49 21.87
C ILE A 222 -1.38 14.86 20.47
N PRO A 223 -2.35 14.05 20.01
CA PRO A 223 -2.29 13.44 18.68
C PRO A 223 -2.11 14.52 17.61
N SER A 224 -1.21 14.30 16.64
CA SER A 224 -1.07 15.24 15.52
C SER A 224 -2.40 15.43 14.80
N LEU A 225 -2.58 16.56 14.10
CA LEU A 225 -3.80 16.79 13.33
C LEU A 225 -4.03 15.66 12.33
N GLU A 226 -2.98 15.25 11.64
CA GLU A 226 -3.03 14.19 10.64
C GLU A 226 -3.45 12.88 11.28
N LEU A 227 -2.89 12.53 12.45
CA LEU A 227 -3.34 11.37 13.24
C LEU A 227 -4.83 11.48 13.57
N SER A 228 -5.28 12.63 14.09
CA SER A 228 -6.68 12.83 14.45
C SER A 228 -7.62 12.71 13.24
N ILE A 229 -7.23 13.27 12.09
CA ILE A 229 -7.97 13.17 10.82
C ILE A 229 -7.99 11.73 10.31
N ALA A 230 -6.86 11.03 10.41
CA ALA A 230 -6.73 9.66 9.98
C ALA A 230 -7.64 8.72 10.78
N PHE A 231 -7.59 8.81 12.11
CA PHE A 231 -8.40 7.98 13.01
C PHE A 231 -9.89 8.33 12.98
N SER A 232 -10.26 9.60 12.79
CA SER A 232 -11.68 9.99 12.67
C SER A 232 -12.37 9.42 11.42
N LYS A 233 -11.62 9.09 10.35
CA LYS A 233 -12.18 8.36 9.20
C LYS A 233 -12.31 6.85 9.43
N LEU A 234 -11.48 6.28 10.31
CA LEU A 234 -11.51 4.86 10.63
C LEU A 234 -12.57 4.50 11.67
N LEU A 235 -12.88 5.44 12.56
CA LEU A 235 -13.96 5.32 13.53
C LEU A 235 -15.24 5.82 12.86
N VAL A 236 -16.17 4.91 12.55
CA VAL A 236 -17.49 5.21 11.98
C VAL A 236 -18.27 6.13 12.94
N GLN A 237 -18.04 7.42 12.83
CA GLN A 237 -18.84 8.46 13.45
C GLN A 237 -19.19 9.45 12.34
N GLU A 238 -20.48 9.56 12.06
CA GLU A 238 -21.02 10.59 11.18
C GLU A 238 -20.46 11.95 11.61
N ALA A 239 -19.68 12.57 10.73
CA ALA A 239 -19.18 13.91 10.95
C ALA A 239 -20.39 14.85 11.09
N SER A 240 -20.46 15.56 12.21
CA SER A 240 -21.40 16.66 12.35
C SER A 240 -21.02 17.78 11.39
N ASP A 241 -21.94 18.14 10.51
CA ASP A 241 -21.84 19.31 9.63
C ASP A 241 -21.98 20.61 10.45
N ALA A 242 -20.98 20.90 11.28
CA ALA A 242 -20.81 22.21 11.89
C ALA A 242 -19.93 23.05 10.97
N VAL A 243 -20.56 23.78 10.04
CA VAL A 243 -19.92 24.83 9.24
C VAL A 243 -19.49 25.97 10.17
N ASN A 244 -18.30 25.85 10.76
CA ASN A 244 -17.67 26.95 11.47
C ASN A 244 -17.20 27.99 10.45
N ARG A 245 -17.80 29.18 10.50
CA ARG A 245 -17.40 30.35 9.72
C ARG A 245 -15.92 30.68 10.00
N GLU A 246 -15.09 30.59 8.97
CA GLU A 246 -13.64 30.82 9.03
C GLU A 246 -13.27 32.26 9.38
N ALA A 247 -12.21 32.43 10.19
CA ALA A 247 -11.68 33.74 10.53
C ALA A 247 -10.99 34.43 9.32
N PRO A 248 -11.21 35.75 9.12
CA PRO A 248 -10.81 36.46 7.89
C PRO A 248 -9.30 36.56 7.64
N HIS A 249 -8.45 36.37 8.66
CA HIS A 249 -6.99 36.49 8.53
C HIS A 249 -6.33 35.30 7.81
N ILE A 250 -6.99 34.14 7.73
CA ILE A 250 -6.39 32.90 7.20
C ILE A 250 -6.50 32.81 5.67
N ARG A 251 -7.45 33.56 5.07
CA ARG A 251 -7.59 33.67 3.61
C ARG A 251 -6.42 34.39 2.92
N ARG A 252 -5.54 35.06 3.67
CA ARG A 252 -4.44 35.87 3.11
C ARG A 252 -3.08 35.18 3.09
N THR A 253 -2.92 33.98 3.65
CA THR A 253 -1.66 33.24 3.61
C THR A 253 -1.47 32.56 2.25
N LYS A 254 -0.31 32.76 1.62
CA LYS A 254 0.04 32.07 0.37
C LYS A 254 0.17 30.58 0.63
N THR A 255 -0.23 29.74 -0.34
CA THR A 255 -0.17 28.28 -0.24
C THR A 255 1.25 27.75 -0.01
N SER A 256 2.28 28.46 -0.49
CA SER A 256 3.69 28.15 -0.24
C SER A 256 4.10 28.22 1.23
N ASP A 257 3.36 28.98 2.04
CA ASP A 257 3.71 29.27 3.44
C ASP A 257 2.91 28.37 4.41
N LEU A 258 2.15 27.41 3.87
CA LEU A 258 1.41 26.43 4.66
C LEU A 258 2.33 25.26 5.06
N PRO A 259 2.18 24.72 6.29
CA PRO A 259 2.99 23.60 6.75
C PRO A 259 2.73 22.36 5.87
N LEU A 260 3.78 21.59 5.60
CA LEU A 260 3.67 20.32 4.86
C LEU A 260 2.91 19.28 5.69
N LEU A 261 2.30 18.32 5.00
CA LEU A 261 1.66 17.16 5.63
C LEU A 261 2.63 16.00 5.68
N ASP A 262 2.59 15.28 6.80
CA ASP A 262 3.44 14.13 7.05
C ASP A 262 2.67 12.83 6.79
N HIS A 263 3.38 11.75 6.48
CA HIS A 263 2.78 10.43 6.38
C HIS A 263 2.27 9.96 7.75
N VAL A 264 0.99 9.62 7.79
CA VAL A 264 0.43 8.81 8.89
C VAL A 264 0.50 7.34 8.50
N PHE A 265 0.16 7.06 7.24
CA PHE A 265 0.07 5.76 6.59
C PHE A 265 0.91 5.77 5.30
N ALA A 266 1.03 4.62 4.64
CA ALA A 266 2.01 4.37 3.59
C ALA A 266 1.90 5.34 2.40
N GLU A 267 0.69 5.58 1.88
CA GLU A 267 0.46 6.52 0.78
C GLU A 267 0.28 7.98 1.23
N GLY A 268 -0.01 8.21 2.52
CA GLY A 268 -0.24 9.57 3.01
C GLY A 268 -0.96 9.62 4.35
N VAL A 269 -1.98 10.48 4.46
CA VAL A 269 -2.73 10.66 5.72
C VAL A 269 -3.77 9.57 5.95
N TYR A 270 -4.24 8.90 4.90
CA TYR A 270 -5.33 7.93 4.98
C TYR A 270 -4.83 6.50 4.89
N PHE A 271 -5.49 5.60 5.62
CA PHE A 271 -5.22 4.16 5.58
C PHE A 271 -5.73 3.59 4.26
N THR A 272 -4.91 2.78 3.60
CA THR A 272 -5.22 2.23 2.26
C THR A 272 -4.78 0.77 2.14
N VAL A 273 -5.07 0.14 1.01
CA VAL A 273 -4.61 -1.22 0.71
C VAL A 273 -3.08 -1.30 0.65
N ALA A 274 -2.36 -0.20 0.39
CA ALA A 274 -0.90 -0.18 0.49
C ALA A 274 -0.41 -0.51 1.91
N ASP A 275 -1.11 -0.04 2.96
CA ASP A 275 -0.78 -0.38 4.34
C ASP A 275 -1.00 -1.87 4.63
N ILE A 276 -2.09 -2.44 4.10
CA ILE A 276 -2.40 -3.87 4.21
C ILE A 276 -1.34 -4.72 3.49
N VAL A 277 -0.84 -4.26 2.35
CA VAL A 277 0.22 -4.94 1.58
C VAL A 277 1.56 -4.91 2.34
N LEU A 278 1.92 -3.76 2.89
CA LEU A 278 3.22 -3.58 3.53
C LEU A 278 3.27 -4.22 4.92
N LEU A 279 2.17 -4.26 5.66
CA LEU A 279 2.16 -4.70 7.06
C LEU A 279 2.74 -6.11 7.27
N PRO A 280 2.30 -7.18 6.57
CA PRO A 280 2.88 -8.51 6.74
C PRO A 280 4.37 -8.57 6.41
N CYS A 281 4.80 -7.82 5.39
CA CYS A 281 6.21 -7.78 4.97
C CYS A 281 7.08 -7.14 6.06
N ILE A 282 6.69 -5.95 6.52
CA ILE A 282 7.43 -5.22 7.55
C ILE A 282 7.37 -5.95 8.88
N HIS A 283 6.22 -6.52 9.24
CA HIS A 283 6.09 -7.35 10.43
C HIS A 283 7.14 -8.46 10.45
N GLN A 284 7.21 -9.26 9.39
CA GLN A 284 8.11 -10.40 9.33
C GLN A 284 9.58 -9.97 9.31
N PHE A 285 9.89 -8.87 8.61
CA PHE A 285 11.22 -8.25 8.66
C PHE A 285 11.60 -7.85 10.10
N LEU A 286 10.74 -7.12 10.81
CA LEU A 286 11.00 -6.66 12.18
C LEU A 286 11.12 -7.83 13.17
N VAL A 287 10.30 -8.88 13.02
CA VAL A 287 10.39 -10.09 13.84
C VAL A 287 11.77 -10.73 13.66
N SER A 288 12.22 -10.88 12.42
CA SER A 288 13.54 -11.43 12.11
C SER A 288 14.69 -10.56 12.63
N CYS A 289 14.59 -9.23 12.51
CA CYS A 289 15.57 -8.32 13.11
C CYS A 289 15.65 -8.48 14.64
N LYS A 290 14.50 -8.58 15.30
CA LYS A 290 14.44 -8.75 16.76
C LYS A 290 15.05 -10.07 17.21
N THR A 291 14.77 -11.18 16.52
CA THR A 291 15.34 -12.50 16.86
C THR A 291 16.85 -12.56 16.63
N GLN A 292 17.35 -11.81 15.64
CA GLN A 292 18.79 -11.68 15.35
C GLN A 292 19.50 -10.63 16.24
N GLY A 293 18.80 -9.94 17.14
CA GLY A 293 19.37 -8.92 18.01
C GLY A 293 19.84 -7.66 17.26
N LYS A 294 19.37 -7.43 16.04
CA LYS A 294 19.69 -6.23 15.27
C LYS A 294 18.94 -5.04 15.87
N ASN A 295 19.68 -4.02 16.27
CA ASN A 295 19.07 -2.82 16.82
C ASN A 295 18.39 -2.03 15.69
N LEU A 296 17.09 -1.77 15.84
CA LEU A 296 16.22 -1.11 14.85
C LEU A 296 16.47 0.42 14.72
N LEU A 297 17.66 0.89 15.12
CA LEU A 297 17.94 2.32 15.33
C LEU A 297 17.82 3.19 14.07
N ASN A 298 17.77 2.60 12.88
CA ASN A 298 17.83 3.35 11.62
C ASN A 298 16.49 3.38 10.85
N LEU A 299 15.36 3.01 11.45
CA LEU A 299 14.04 3.03 10.79
C LEU A 299 12.93 3.68 11.65
N PRO A 300 13.07 4.95 12.08
CA PRO A 300 12.11 5.62 12.95
C PRO A 300 10.71 5.79 12.31
N LEU A 301 10.63 6.08 11.01
CA LEU A 301 9.38 6.34 10.32
C LEU A 301 8.60 5.04 10.09
N ILE A 302 9.27 3.96 9.69
CA ILE A 302 8.67 2.62 9.63
C ILE A 302 8.21 2.18 11.01
N SER A 303 9.01 2.41 12.06
CA SER A 303 8.63 2.02 13.44
C SER A 303 7.36 2.74 13.88
N SER A 304 7.28 4.05 13.63
CA SER A 304 6.10 4.85 13.95
C SER A 304 4.89 4.49 13.08
N TRP A 305 5.10 4.23 11.79
CA TRP A 305 4.05 3.76 10.87
C TRP A 305 3.49 2.41 11.35
N TYR A 306 4.36 1.47 11.69
CA TYR A 306 3.97 0.14 12.16
C TYR A 306 3.15 0.22 13.45
N GLN A 307 3.54 1.05 14.42
CA GLN A 307 2.75 1.30 15.64
C GLN A 307 1.36 1.88 15.30
N ARG A 308 1.27 2.86 14.39
CA ARG A 308 -0.01 3.46 13.99
C ARG A 308 -0.92 2.47 13.28
N VAL A 309 -0.37 1.63 12.41
CA VAL A 309 -1.13 0.59 11.70
C VAL A 309 -1.70 -0.44 12.67
N GLN A 310 -0.97 -0.81 13.72
CA GLN A 310 -1.48 -1.70 14.77
C GLN A 310 -2.72 -1.14 15.46
N GLU A 311 -2.85 0.19 15.56
CA GLU A 311 -3.99 0.83 16.22
C GLU A 311 -5.28 0.81 15.39
N VAL A 312 -5.21 0.46 14.10
CA VAL A 312 -6.38 0.36 13.24
C VAL A 312 -7.27 -0.82 13.66
N PRO A 313 -8.56 -0.62 13.99
CA PRO A 313 -9.41 -1.69 14.53
C PRO A 313 -9.53 -2.92 13.62
N GLY A 314 -9.67 -2.70 12.31
CA GLY A 314 -9.73 -3.78 11.32
C GLY A 314 -8.42 -4.59 11.24
N VAL A 315 -7.28 -3.91 11.43
CA VAL A 315 -5.95 -4.54 11.48
C VAL A 315 -5.81 -5.43 12.70
N LYS A 316 -6.22 -4.97 13.90
CA LYS A 316 -6.21 -5.80 15.12
C LYS A 316 -7.04 -7.06 14.96
N LYS A 317 -8.24 -6.94 14.38
CA LYS A 317 -9.12 -8.08 14.10
C LYS A 317 -8.49 -9.06 13.11
N ALA A 318 -7.92 -8.57 12.01
CA ALA A 318 -7.27 -9.39 11.00
C ALA A 318 -6.04 -10.13 11.55
N ALA A 319 -5.18 -9.42 12.28
CA ALA A 319 -3.98 -9.98 12.89
C ALA A 319 -4.30 -11.13 13.85
N ALA A 320 -5.34 -10.99 14.67
CA ALA A 320 -5.81 -12.07 15.54
C ALA A 320 -6.26 -13.31 14.74
N LYS A 321 -6.97 -13.13 13.62
CA LYS A 321 -7.38 -14.25 12.75
C LYS A 321 -6.21 -14.91 12.01
N CYS A 322 -5.18 -14.13 11.69
CA CYS A 322 -3.97 -14.60 11.00
C CYS A 322 -2.87 -15.09 11.94
N ASN A 323 -3.11 -15.13 13.26
CA ASN A 323 -2.09 -15.44 14.28
C ASN A 323 -0.83 -14.55 14.17
N MET A 324 -1.00 -13.28 13.79
CA MET A 324 0.07 -12.29 13.73
C MET A 324 0.18 -11.59 15.08
N GLU A 325 1.23 -11.90 15.84
CA GLU A 325 1.49 -11.29 17.14
C GLU A 325 2.30 -10.00 16.98
N PHE A 326 1.68 -8.84 17.24
CA PHE A 326 2.37 -7.57 17.06
C PHE A 326 3.57 -7.38 18.00
N LEU A 327 4.57 -6.68 17.47
CA LEU A 327 5.78 -6.33 18.19
C LEU A 327 5.55 -5.02 18.96
N GLN A 328 5.87 -5.06 20.25
CA GLN A 328 6.06 -3.86 21.05
C GLN A 328 7.44 -3.28 20.73
N LEU A 329 7.44 -2.16 20.00
CA LEU A 329 8.65 -1.40 19.70
C LEU A 329 8.85 -0.32 20.77
N PRO A 330 10.09 -0.03 21.20
CA PRO A 330 10.37 1.09 22.10
C PRO A 330 9.84 2.40 21.51
N GLU A 331 9.31 3.29 22.34
CA GLU A 331 8.98 4.66 21.91
C GLU A 331 10.27 5.34 21.45
N VAL A 332 10.35 5.64 20.15
CA VAL A 332 11.45 6.40 19.58
C VAL A 332 11.16 7.87 19.89
N THR A 333 11.89 8.45 20.84
CA THR A 333 11.89 9.91 21.03
C THR A 333 12.32 10.55 19.72
N SER A 334 11.52 11.48 19.22
CA SER A 334 11.74 12.17 17.94
C SER A 334 13.18 12.70 17.89
N ALA A 335 14.03 12.08 17.09
CA ALA A 335 15.34 12.63 16.81
C ALA A 335 15.14 14.00 16.17
N SER A 336 15.81 15.02 16.72
CA SER A 336 15.91 16.35 16.14
C SER A 336 16.33 16.22 14.67
N GLY A 337 15.74 17.03 13.79
CA GLY A 337 15.83 16.94 12.33
C GLY A 337 17.21 17.12 11.68
N GLU A 338 18.29 16.86 12.40
CA GLU A 338 19.68 16.97 11.92
C GLU A 338 20.25 15.64 11.39
N GLN A 339 19.65 14.49 11.71
CA GLN A 339 20.19 13.17 11.32
C GLN A 339 19.75 12.67 9.92
N LEU A 340 18.80 13.34 9.25
CA LEU A 340 18.32 12.96 7.91
C LEU A 340 19.29 13.32 6.77
N LYS A 341 20.43 13.95 7.05
CA LYS A 341 21.38 14.42 6.01
C LYS A 341 22.44 13.41 5.60
N ASP A 342 22.60 12.29 6.30
CA ASP A 342 23.77 11.41 6.11
C ASP A 342 23.54 10.21 5.17
N PHE A 343 22.33 10.04 4.63
CA PHE A 343 22.01 8.94 3.69
C PHE A 343 22.16 9.32 2.20
N SER A 344 22.82 10.44 1.89
CA SER A 344 22.91 11.00 0.53
C SER A 344 24.01 10.41 -0.37
N SER A 345 24.67 9.30 -0.01
CA SER A 345 25.90 8.88 -0.71
C SER A 345 25.89 7.45 -1.30
N VAL A 346 24.72 6.87 -1.57
CA VAL A 346 24.66 5.71 -2.48
C VAL A 346 24.25 6.20 -3.87
N PRO A 347 25.07 5.99 -4.92
CA PRO A 347 24.70 6.33 -6.28
C PRO A 347 23.39 5.62 -6.65
N ASP A 348 22.47 6.40 -7.20
CA ASP A 348 21.26 5.93 -7.83
C ASP A 348 21.68 5.09 -9.05
N GLU A 349 21.85 3.78 -8.87
CA GLU A 349 21.88 2.87 -10.01
C GLU A 349 20.44 2.72 -10.50
N LEU A 350 20.03 3.77 -11.22
CA LEU A 350 18.95 3.94 -12.19
C LEU A 350 18.66 5.44 -12.17
N GLU A 351 19.57 6.22 -12.77
CA GLU A 351 19.37 7.64 -13.03
C GLU A 351 17.95 7.86 -13.54
N GLU A 352 17.21 8.70 -12.82
CA GLU A 352 16.05 9.37 -13.36
C GLU A 352 16.54 10.14 -14.61
N ASP A 353 16.21 9.64 -15.80
CA ASP A 353 15.96 10.52 -16.94
C ASP A 353 14.75 11.38 -16.55
N ASN A 354 15.02 12.39 -15.72
CA ASN A 354 14.07 13.34 -15.20
C ASN A 354 13.92 14.45 -16.25
N GLU A 355 13.39 14.09 -17.41
CA GLU A 355 12.74 14.99 -18.35
C GLU A 355 11.48 14.33 -18.89
N ASP A 356 10.43 14.22 -18.07
CA ASP A 356 9.06 14.18 -18.60
C ASP A 356 8.07 14.77 -17.60
N SER A 357 8.30 16.05 -17.31
CA SER A 357 7.25 16.90 -16.77
C SER A 357 6.27 17.22 -17.89
N HIS A 358 5.01 16.77 -17.73
CA HIS A 358 3.81 17.09 -18.52
C HIS A 358 3.33 16.07 -19.58
N PHE A 359 3.09 14.82 -19.18
CA PHE A 359 2.10 14.00 -19.91
C PHE A 359 0.67 14.49 -19.63
N ILE A 360 0.12 15.31 -20.54
CA ILE A 360 -1.30 15.68 -20.59
C ILE A 360 -1.78 15.63 -22.05
N GLY A 361 -2.57 14.60 -22.37
CA GLY A 361 -3.43 14.53 -23.55
C GLY A 361 -2.84 13.78 -24.74
N GLY A 362 -3.69 13.03 -25.46
CA GLY A 362 -3.33 12.11 -26.55
C GLY A 362 -2.58 12.71 -27.75
N PRO A 363 -2.40 11.96 -28.85
CA PRO A 363 -1.28 12.12 -29.80
C PRO A 363 -1.19 13.45 -30.57
N ARG A 364 -2.23 14.29 -30.56
CA ARG A 364 -2.21 15.60 -31.25
C ARG A 364 -1.58 16.71 -30.38
N PRO A 365 -1.96 16.88 -29.10
CA PRO A 365 -1.27 17.77 -28.16
C PRO A 365 0.24 17.52 -28.00
N THR A 366 0.72 16.30 -28.25
CA THR A 366 2.13 15.91 -28.03
C THR A 366 3.07 16.44 -29.12
N MET A 367 2.67 16.42 -30.39
CA MET A 367 3.55 16.80 -31.52
C MET A 367 3.95 18.28 -31.51
N THR A 368 3.01 19.17 -31.16
CA THR A 368 3.27 20.61 -31.12
C THR A 368 4.27 20.95 -30.01
N LYS A 369 4.14 20.30 -28.84
CA LYS A 369 5.03 20.48 -27.70
C LYS A 369 6.43 19.92 -27.92
N LEU A 370 6.55 18.79 -28.63
CA LEU A 370 7.85 18.23 -29.01
C LEU A 370 8.60 19.22 -29.92
N MET A 371 7.92 19.80 -30.91
CA MET A 371 8.52 20.83 -31.78
C MET A 371 8.91 22.10 -31.00
N GLU A 372 8.08 22.54 -30.06
CA GLU A 372 8.38 23.71 -29.19
C GLU A 372 9.64 23.49 -28.33
N ASN A 373 9.99 22.24 -28.03
CA ASN A 373 11.19 21.86 -27.28
C ASN A 373 12.34 21.35 -28.19
N GLY A 374 12.27 21.59 -29.50
CA GLY A 374 13.34 21.23 -30.44
C GLY A 374 13.44 19.75 -30.77
N VAL A 375 12.44 18.94 -30.41
CA VAL A 375 12.36 17.51 -30.72
C VAL A 375 11.48 17.27 -31.95
N GLU A 376 12.07 16.78 -33.04
CA GLU A 376 11.35 16.43 -34.26
C GLU A 376 10.89 14.97 -34.22
N ALA A 377 9.62 14.73 -33.92
CA ALA A 377 9.03 13.40 -34.03
C ALA A 377 8.80 13.00 -35.50
N LYS A 378 9.39 11.87 -35.90
CA LYS A 378 9.25 11.30 -37.24
C LYS A 378 8.36 10.08 -37.18
N PHE A 379 7.34 10.05 -38.03
CA PHE A 379 6.54 8.83 -38.22
C PHE A 379 7.39 7.77 -38.92
N ALA A 380 7.58 6.64 -38.25
CA ALA A 380 8.16 5.45 -38.85
C ALA A 380 7.04 4.45 -39.20
N PRO A 381 7.17 3.68 -40.29
CA PRO A 381 6.27 2.56 -40.54
C PRO A 381 6.37 1.53 -39.41
N HIS A 382 5.28 0.78 -39.19
CA HIS A 382 5.28 -0.31 -38.22
C HIS A 382 6.43 -1.31 -38.55
N PRO A 383 7.22 -1.79 -37.57
CA PRO A 383 8.35 -2.70 -37.81
C PRO A 383 7.97 -3.97 -38.59
N CYS A 384 6.70 -4.38 -38.46
CA CYS A 384 6.07 -5.42 -39.25
C CYS A 384 5.00 -4.79 -40.15
N PRO A 385 5.32 -4.32 -41.38
CA PRO A 385 4.37 -3.63 -42.25
C PRO A 385 3.24 -4.53 -42.77
N THR A 386 3.37 -5.84 -42.61
CA THR A 386 2.34 -6.84 -42.92
C THR A 386 1.29 -6.99 -41.82
N TRP A 387 1.52 -6.44 -40.62
CA TRP A 387 0.53 -6.41 -39.56
C TRP A 387 -0.46 -5.28 -39.81
N THR A 388 -1.53 -5.60 -40.51
CA THR A 388 -2.73 -4.77 -40.61
C THR A 388 -3.79 -5.35 -39.69
N LEU A 389 -4.15 -4.61 -38.63
CA LEU A 389 -5.33 -4.92 -37.82
C LEU A 389 -6.57 -4.55 -38.62
N ASP A 390 -7.44 -5.51 -38.87
CA ASP A 390 -8.74 -5.24 -39.46
C ASP A 390 -9.70 -4.75 -38.38
N TRP A 391 -9.76 -3.42 -38.26
CA TRP A 391 -10.61 -2.75 -37.28
C TRP A 391 -12.10 -3.04 -37.48
N THR A 392 -12.54 -3.53 -38.65
CA THR A 392 -13.95 -3.85 -38.90
C THR A 392 -14.41 -5.13 -38.22
N HIS A 393 -13.46 -6.03 -37.87
CA HIS A 393 -13.74 -7.29 -37.18
C HIS A 393 -13.57 -7.23 -35.66
N LEU A 394 -13.05 -6.12 -35.14
CA LEU A 394 -12.88 -5.91 -33.71
C LEU A 394 -14.08 -5.17 -33.11
N PRO A 395 -14.44 -5.41 -31.84
CA PRO A 395 -15.49 -4.66 -31.17
C PRO A 395 -15.24 -3.15 -31.24
N ALA A 396 -16.26 -2.34 -31.53
CA ALA A 396 -16.13 -0.87 -31.62
C ALA A 396 -15.45 -0.25 -30.37
N ALA A 397 -15.67 -0.86 -29.19
CA ALA A 397 -15.06 -0.44 -27.93
C ALA A 397 -13.52 -0.51 -27.90
N VAL A 398 -12.87 -1.25 -28.80
CA VAL A 398 -11.41 -1.33 -28.89
C VAL A 398 -10.81 -0.46 -30.01
N SER A 399 -11.65 0.24 -30.78
CA SER A 399 -11.19 1.20 -31.79
C SER A 399 -10.68 2.47 -31.12
N PRO A 400 -9.40 2.88 -31.34
CA PRO A 400 -8.87 4.13 -30.80
C PRO A 400 -9.60 5.39 -31.29
N GLY A 401 -10.34 5.28 -32.41
CA GLY A 401 -11.12 6.38 -33.00
C GLY A 401 -12.55 6.47 -32.51
N GLU A 402 -13.15 5.34 -32.09
CA GLU A 402 -14.55 5.26 -31.66
C GLU A 402 -14.72 5.08 -30.15
N GLY A 403 -13.65 4.73 -29.44
CA GLY A 403 -13.60 4.69 -27.97
C GLY A 403 -13.67 6.08 -27.36
N LYS A 404 -14.88 6.65 -27.29
CA LYS A 404 -15.23 7.79 -26.44
C LYS A 404 -16.12 7.37 -25.29
#